data_AF-A0AA38Z771-F1
#
_entry.id   AF-A0AA38Z771-F1
#
_cell.length_a   1.000
_cell.length_b   1.000
_cell.length_c   1.000
_cell.angle_alpha   90.00
_cell.angle_beta   90.00
_cell.angle_gamma   90.00
#
_symmetry.space_group_name_H-M   'P 1'
#
loop_
_entity.id
_entity.type
_entity.pdbx_description
1 polymer ?
#
loop_
_entity_poly.entity_id
_entity_poly.type
_entity_poly.pdbx_seq_one_letter_code
_entity_poly.pdbx_strand_id
1 'polypeptide(L)'
;METLTLVYSLPNLPVFFSLFLAIYLVGYFVVFRNWSPKNRPEASSCFISLAHGTPAVVLASFALYADSQRGFAAPNTAFQGLVLDYSIAYFLMDLCHYLVFFPSDILFIGHHLATLFVFVTCRYVVFHGSYAILVLLVLAEVTSGCQNTWTLAGVLKSDVATAAKVYELLSPPFYAFYSDTTPGLQNYPSKSH
;
A
#
# COMPACT_ATOMS: atom_id res chain seq x y z
N MET A 1 -20.56 -1.59 -33.05
CA MET A 1 -20.88 -2.42 -31.86
C MET A 1 -19.75 -3.41 -31.54
N GLU A 2 -18.53 -3.23 -32.07
CA GLU A 2 -17.37 -4.12 -31.83
C GLU A 2 -16.32 -3.50 -30.89
N THR A 3 -16.32 -2.18 -30.72
CA THR A 3 -15.45 -1.47 -29.76
C THR A 3 -15.91 -1.61 -28.31
N LEU A 4 -17.20 -1.90 -28.07
CA LEU A 4 -17.74 -2.15 -26.73
C LEU A 4 -17.44 -3.57 -26.21
N THR A 5 -17.22 -4.54 -27.10
CA THR A 5 -16.89 -5.93 -26.75
C THR A 5 -15.42 -6.13 -26.38
N LEU A 6 -14.51 -5.28 -26.86
CA LEU A 6 -13.08 -5.36 -26.49
C LEU A 6 -12.81 -4.95 -25.03
N VAL A 7 -13.69 -4.12 -24.45
CA VAL A 7 -13.62 -3.65 -23.06
C VAL A 7 -14.09 -4.74 -22.07
N TYR A 8 -14.81 -5.77 -22.54
CA TYR A 8 -15.40 -6.82 -21.70
C TYR A 8 -14.48 -8.02 -21.39
N SER A 9 -13.24 -8.05 -21.89
CA SER A 9 -12.35 -9.22 -21.71
C SER A 9 -10.90 -8.88 -21.40
N LEU A 10 -10.61 -7.66 -20.93
CA LEU A 10 -9.29 -7.38 -20.35
C LEU A 10 -9.26 -7.94 -18.92
N PRO A 11 -8.28 -8.79 -18.58
CA PRO A 11 -8.12 -9.24 -17.20
C PRO A 11 -7.92 -8.02 -16.30
N ASN A 12 -8.59 -8.00 -15.13
CA ASN A 12 -8.54 -6.87 -14.19
C ASN A 12 -7.11 -6.49 -13.80
N LEU A 13 -6.25 -7.50 -13.63
CA LEU A 13 -4.91 -7.33 -13.06
C LEU A 13 -3.98 -6.43 -13.92
N PRO A 14 -3.77 -6.67 -15.24
CA PRO A 14 -3.03 -5.75 -16.11
C PRO A 14 -3.59 -4.32 -16.14
N VAL A 15 -4.92 -4.17 -16.06
CA VAL A 15 -5.56 -2.85 -16.07
C VAL A 15 -5.24 -2.10 -14.77
N PHE A 16 -5.43 -2.73 -13.62
CA PHE A 16 -5.09 -2.14 -12.33
C PHE A 16 -3.58 -1.91 -12.18
N PHE A 17 -2.73 -2.79 -12.68
CA PHE A 17 -1.28 -2.59 -12.65
C PHE A 17 -0.90 -1.35 -13.48
N SER A 18 -1.48 -1.20 -14.67
CA SER A 18 -1.26 -0.02 -15.52
C SER A 18 -1.76 1.27 -14.85
N LEU A 19 -2.89 1.19 -14.13
CA LEU A 19 -3.39 2.29 -13.31
C LEU A 19 -2.38 2.69 -12.22
N PHE A 20 -1.87 1.74 -11.43
CA PHE A 20 -0.90 2.05 -10.38
C PHE A 20 0.43 2.54 -10.93
N LEU A 21 0.89 2.01 -12.06
CA LEU A 21 2.05 2.53 -12.77
C LEU A 21 1.82 3.99 -13.19
N ALA A 22 0.65 4.32 -13.76
CA ALA A 22 0.33 5.69 -14.15
C ALA A 22 0.30 6.63 -12.92
N ILE A 23 -0.33 6.21 -11.81
CA ILE A 23 -0.35 7.00 -10.56
C ILE A 23 1.08 7.18 -10.02
N TYR A 24 1.92 6.13 -10.07
CA TYR A 24 3.32 6.21 -9.65
C TYR A 24 4.09 7.25 -10.47
N LEU A 25 3.97 7.19 -11.80
CA LEU A 25 4.64 8.12 -12.71
C LEU A 25 4.14 9.56 -12.52
N VAL A 26 2.83 9.75 -12.30
CA VAL A 26 2.27 11.06 -11.97
C VAL A 26 2.82 11.56 -10.63
N GLY A 27 2.88 10.71 -9.61
CA GLY A 27 3.51 11.00 -8.33
C GLY A 27 4.94 11.49 -8.53
N TYR A 28 5.75 10.70 -9.24
CA TYR A 28 7.17 10.94 -9.42
C TYR A 28 7.49 12.18 -10.25
N PHE A 29 6.86 12.31 -11.43
CA PHE A 29 7.20 13.34 -12.41
C PHE A 29 6.37 14.61 -12.31
N VAL A 30 5.21 14.58 -11.65
CA VAL A 30 4.29 15.73 -11.58
C VAL A 30 4.13 16.21 -10.15
N VAL A 31 3.67 15.36 -9.23
CA VAL A 31 3.33 15.75 -7.85
C VAL A 31 4.60 16.12 -7.07
N PHE A 32 5.60 15.22 -7.06
CA PHE A 32 6.84 15.39 -6.31
C PHE A 32 8.00 15.92 -7.15
N ARG A 33 7.71 16.52 -8.31
CA ARG A 33 8.74 17.00 -9.26
C ARG A 33 9.77 17.96 -8.65
N ASN A 34 9.35 18.73 -7.65
CA ASN A 34 10.18 19.73 -6.97
C ASN A 34 10.89 19.17 -5.72
N TRP A 35 10.63 17.92 -5.34
CA TRP A 35 11.31 17.28 -4.20
C TRP A 35 12.72 16.84 -4.63
N SER A 36 13.59 16.55 -3.67
CA SER A 36 14.92 16.03 -3.96
C SER A 36 14.82 14.67 -4.71
N PRO A 37 15.69 14.37 -5.68
CA PRO A 37 15.67 13.09 -6.38
C PRO A 37 15.77 11.87 -5.44
N LYS A 38 16.35 12.05 -4.24
CA LYS A 38 16.43 11.04 -3.19
C LYS A 38 15.07 10.73 -2.55
N ASN A 39 14.21 11.73 -2.37
CA ASN A 39 12.93 11.58 -1.66
C ASN A 39 11.76 11.27 -2.61
N ARG A 40 11.88 11.59 -3.91
CA ARG A 40 10.81 11.34 -4.91
C ARG A 40 10.35 9.89 -4.98
N PRO A 41 11.25 8.88 -5.03
CA PRO A 41 10.82 7.49 -5.15
C PRO A 41 9.93 7.07 -3.97
N GLU A 42 10.38 7.33 -2.75
CA GLU A 42 9.66 6.99 -1.51
C GLU A 42 8.33 7.76 -1.41
N ALA A 43 8.33 9.06 -1.71
CA ALA A 43 7.10 9.85 -1.72
C ALA A 43 6.09 9.33 -2.75
N SER A 44 6.57 8.86 -3.91
CA SER A 44 5.72 8.29 -4.96
C SER A 44 5.15 6.93 -4.55
N SER A 45 5.93 6.10 -3.84
CA SER A 45 5.45 4.85 -3.23
C SER A 45 4.37 5.12 -2.18
N CYS A 46 4.60 6.06 -1.25
CA CYS A 46 3.57 6.49 -0.30
C CYS A 46 2.30 6.99 -1.00
N PHE A 47 2.44 7.71 -2.11
CA PHE A 47 1.30 8.23 -2.89
C PHE A 47 0.48 7.12 -3.54
N ILE A 48 1.12 6.13 -4.18
CA ILE A 48 0.37 4.97 -4.72
C ILE A 48 -0.24 4.12 -3.61
N SER A 49 0.41 4.02 -2.45
CA SER A 49 -0.09 3.29 -1.29
C SER A 49 -1.36 3.96 -0.73
N LEU A 50 -1.39 5.30 -0.62
CA LEU A 50 -2.60 6.03 -0.24
C LEU A 50 -3.73 5.91 -1.27
N ALA A 51 -3.37 5.95 -2.56
CA ALA A 51 -4.31 5.75 -3.67
C ALA A 51 -4.86 4.31 -3.72
N HIS A 52 -4.11 3.32 -3.26
CA HIS A 52 -4.56 1.96 -3.06
C HIS A 52 -5.43 1.81 -1.81
N GLY A 53 -4.88 2.17 -0.64
CA GLY A 53 -5.44 1.85 0.66
C GLY A 53 -6.83 2.44 0.89
N THR A 54 -7.08 3.66 0.43
CA THR A 54 -8.39 4.31 0.61
C THR A 54 -9.51 3.56 -0.13
N PRO A 55 -9.42 3.30 -1.45
CA PRO A 55 -10.36 2.40 -2.13
C PRO A 55 -10.37 0.98 -1.57
N ALA A 56 -9.21 0.40 -1.22
CA ALA A 56 -9.12 -0.97 -0.73
C ALA A 56 -9.92 -1.15 0.57
N VAL A 57 -9.79 -0.24 1.54
CA VAL A 57 -10.57 -0.27 2.79
C VAL A 57 -12.07 -0.20 2.50
N VAL A 58 -12.51 0.72 1.64
CA VAL A 58 -13.93 0.91 1.32
C VAL A 58 -14.49 -0.31 0.60
N LEU A 59 -13.83 -0.77 -0.45
CA LEU A 59 -14.29 -1.89 -1.27
C LEU A 59 -14.23 -3.21 -0.49
N ALA A 60 -13.17 -3.47 0.27
CA ALA A 60 -13.07 -4.66 1.11
C ALA A 60 -14.14 -4.65 2.20
N SER A 61 -14.36 -3.52 2.87
CA SER A 61 -15.40 -3.40 3.90
C SER A 61 -16.80 -3.63 3.31
N PHE A 62 -17.08 -3.10 2.12
CA PHE A 62 -18.33 -3.37 1.41
C PHE A 62 -18.45 -4.85 1.02
N ALA A 63 -17.36 -5.48 0.54
CA ALA A 63 -17.33 -6.89 0.17
C ALA A 63 -17.59 -7.82 1.36
N LEU A 64 -17.05 -7.47 2.53
CA LEU A 64 -17.26 -8.19 3.78
C LEU A 64 -18.69 -8.02 4.30
N TYR A 65 -19.26 -6.82 4.17
CA TYR A 65 -20.62 -6.53 4.62
C TYR A 65 -21.68 -7.18 3.72
N ALA A 66 -21.47 -7.17 2.41
CA ALA A 66 -22.42 -7.68 1.42
C ALA A 66 -22.51 -9.22 1.39
N ASP A 67 -21.50 -9.92 1.91
CA ASP A 67 -21.45 -11.39 1.91
C ASP A 67 -21.97 -11.97 3.24
N SER A 68 -22.99 -12.82 3.13
CA SER A 68 -23.52 -13.58 4.27
C SER A 68 -22.61 -14.73 4.72
N GLN A 69 -21.71 -15.20 3.85
CA GLN A 69 -20.82 -16.34 4.09
C GLN A 69 -19.51 -15.86 4.73
N ARG A 70 -19.46 -15.82 6.06
CA ARG A 70 -18.28 -15.32 6.82
C ARG A 70 -17.24 -16.38 7.15
N GLY A 71 -17.28 -17.52 6.48
CA GLY A 71 -16.36 -18.62 6.73
C GLY A 71 -14.94 -18.30 6.26
N PHE A 72 -13.93 -18.60 7.07
CA PHE A 72 -12.52 -18.39 6.69
C PHE A 72 -12.05 -19.24 5.51
N ALA A 73 -12.78 -20.30 5.18
CA ALA A 73 -12.56 -21.12 3.98
C ALA A 73 -13.74 -21.02 2.99
N ALA A 74 -14.56 -19.97 3.08
CA ALA A 74 -15.66 -19.78 2.15
C ALA A 74 -15.14 -19.52 0.71
N PRO A 75 -15.89 -19.93 -0.33
CA PRO A 75 -15.57 -19.58 -1.71
C PRO A 75 -15.51 -18.07 -1.90
N ASN A 76 -14.56 -17.61 -2.70
CA ASN A 76 -14.43 -16.19 -3.00
C ASN A 76 -15.61 -15.71 -3.85
N THR A 77 -16.23 -14.60 -3.47
CA THR A 77 -17.21 -13.93 -4.34
C THR A 77 -16.49 -13.20 -5.48
N ALA A 78 -17.22 -12.92 -6.57
CA ALA A 78 -16.66 -12.15 -7.68
C ALA A 78 -16.15 -10.76 -7.23
N PHE A 79 -16.87 -10.12 -6.30
CA PHE A 79 -16.48 -8.81 -5.79
C PHE A 79 -15.25 -8.89 -4.87
N GLN A 80 -15.15 -9.91 -4.00
CA GLN A 80 -13.92 -10.17 -3.25
C GLN A 80 -12.73 -10.41 -4.18
N GLY A 81 -12.94 -11.17 -5.26
CA GLY A 81 -11.93 -11.41 -6.30
C GLY A 81 -11.48 -10.13 -7.01
N LEU A 82 -12.39 -9.19 -7.27
CA LEU A 82 -12.06 -7.87 -7.82
C LEU A 82 -11.18 -7.05 -6.86
N VAL A 83 -11.50 -7.06 -5.57
CA VAL A 83 -10.69 -6.37 -4.54
C VAL A 83 -9.31 -6.98 -4.46
N LEU A 84 -9.18 -8.31 -4.51
CA LEU A 84 -7.88 -8.97 -4.57
C LEU A 84 -7.11 -8.64 -5.85
N ASP A 85 -7.76 -8.60 -7.03
CA ASP A 85 -7.10 -8.20 -8.28
C ASP A 85 -6.53 -6.76 -8.16
N TYR A 86 -7.30 -5.85 -7.55
CA TYR A 86 -6.88 -4.47 -7.29
C TYR A 86 -5.67 -4.41 -6.36
N SER A 87 -5.70 -5.14 -5.23
CA SER A 87 -4.61 -5.12 -4.27
C SER A 87 -3.36 -5.85 -4.77
N ILE A 88 -3.49 -6.97 -5.49
CA ILE A 88 -2.35 -7.66 -6.12
C ILE A 88 -1.64 -6.72 -7.09
N ALA A 89 -2.38 -5.96 -7.89
CA ALA A 89 -1.80 -4.98 -8.81
C ALA A 89 -0.98 -3.91 -8.09
N TYR A 90 -1.49 -3.36 -6.98
CA TYR A 90 -0.75 -2.41 -6.14
C TYR A 90 0.53 -3.03 -5.58
N PHE A 91 0.43 -4.17 -4.90
CA PHE A 91 1.58 -4.83 -4.28
C PHE A 91 2.65 -5.21 -5.31
N LEU A 92 2.27 -5.59 -6.53
CA LEU A 92 3.21 -5.82 -7.64
C LEU A 92 3.94 -4.55 -8.05
N MET A 93 3.21 -3.45 -8.23
CA MET A 93 3.82 -2.17 -8.62
C MET A 93 4.75 -1.64 -7.53
N ASP A 94 4.34 -1.73 -6.26
CA ASP A 94 5.15 -1.28 -5.13
C ASP A 94 6.38 -2.18 -4.94
N LEU A 95 6.26 -3.49 -5.16
CA LEU A 95 7.40 -4.40 -5.21
C LEU A 95 8.39 -4.02 -6.32
N CYS A 96 7.91 -3.69 -7.53
CA CYS A 96 8.78 -3.19 -8.59
C CYS A 96 9.51 -1.91 -8.16
N HIS A 97 8.82 -1.01 -7.46
CA HIS A 97 9.44 0.19 -6.90
C HIS A 97 10.58 -0.15 -5.92
N TYR A 98 10.34 -1.02 -4.93
CA TYR A 98 11.38 -1.43 -3.98
C TYR A 98 12.56 -2.11 -4.64
N LEU A 99 12.32 -3.02 -5.60
CA LEU A 99 13.40 -3.70 -6.32
C LEU A 99 14.28 -2.74 -7.14
N VAL A 100 13.72 -1.65 -7.65
CA VAL A 100 14.44 -0.67 -8.47
C VAL A 100 15.16 0.38 -7.62
N PHE A 101 14.49 0.92 -6.59
CA PHE A 101 14.98 2.10 -5.86
C PHE A 101 15.55 1.77 -4.46
N PHE A 102 15.11 0.67 -3.85
CA PHE A 102 15.46 0.29 -2.48
C PHE A 102 15.76 -1.22 -2.35
N PRO A 103 16.65 -1.80 -3.17
CA PRO A 103 16.89 -3.25 -3.21
C PRO A 103 17.47 -3.82 -1.90
N SER A 104 18.05 -2.95 -1.06
CA SER A 104 18.57 -3.34 0.25
C SER A 104 17.47 -3.45 1.32
N ASP A 105 16.23 -3.03 1.04
CA ASP A 105 15.12 -3.10 1.98
C ASP A 105 14.45 -4.49 1.95
N ILE A 106 15.22 -5.49 2.37
CA ILE A 106 14.85 -6.91 2.26
C ILE A 106 13.59 -7.23 3.08
N LEU A 107 13.34 -6.53 4.19
CA LEU A 107 12.15 -6.76 5.01
C LEU A 107 10.89 -6.32 4.29
N PHE A 108 10.88 -5.12 3.69
CA PHE A 108 9.73 -4.66 2.90
C PHE A 108 9.54 -5.51 1.64
N ILE A 109 10.61 -5.85 0.92
CA ILE A 109 10.53 -6.73 -0.25
C ILE A 109 9.97 -8.10 0.13
N GLY A 110 10.48 -8.71 1.21
CA GLY A 110 10.02 -10.00 1.72
C GLY A 110 8.56 -9.95 2.16
N HIS A 111 8.14 -8.88 2.84
CA HIS A 111 6.75 -8.65 3.21
C HIS A 111 5.83 -8.59 1.97
N HIS A 112 6.20 -7.82 0.95
CA HIS A 112 5.41 -7.71 -0.28
C HIS A 112 5.30 -9.05 -1.00
N LEU A 113 6.40 -9.81 -1.10
CA LEU A 113 6.39 -11.15 -1.69
C LEU A 113 5.49 -12.12 -0.92
N ALA A 114 5.53 -12.11 0.42
CA ALA A 114 4.68 -12.94 1.25
C ALA A 114 3.19 -12.58 1.09
N THR A 115 2.85 -11.29 1.12
CA THR A 115 1.49 -10.80 0.91
C THR A 115 0.98 -11.16 -0.49
N LEU A 116 1.80 -10.96 -1.53
CA LEU A 116 1.48 -11.36 -2.90
C LEU A 116 1.26 -12.86 -3.03
N PHE A 117 2.11 -13.68 -2.41
CA PHE A 117 1.93 -15.13 -2.41
C PHE A 117 0.58 -15.53 -1.82
N VAL A 118 0.19 -14.95 -0.68
CA VAL A 118 -1.11 -15.21 -0.05
C VAL A 118 -2.27 -14.75 -0.94
N PHE A 119 -2.19 -13.54 -1.50
CA PHE A 119 -3.27 -12.98 -2.32
C PHE A 119 -3.45 -13.74 -3.63
N VAL A 120 -2.35 -14.00 -4.36
CA VAL A 120 -2.36 -14.74 -5.63
C VAL A 120 -2.86 -16.17 -5.41
N THR A 121 -2.41 -16.84 -4.34
CA THR A 121 -2.87 -18.19 -4.02
C THR A 121 -4.37 -18.18 -3.76
N CYS A 122 -4.85 -17.28 -2.89
CA CYS A 122 -6.27 -17.12 -2.62
C CYS A 122 -7.08 -16.84 -3.88
N ARG A 123 -6.61 -15.93 -4.74
CA ARG A 123 -7.35 -15.41 -5.88
C ARG A 123 -7.37 -16.33 -7.10
N TYR A 124 -6.25 -16.98 -7.40
CA TYR A 124 -6.03 -17.66 -8.69
C TYR A 124 -5.72 -19.15 -8.56
N VAL A 125 -5.46 -19.66 -7.35
CA VAL A 125 -5.12 -21.08 -7.14
C VAL A 125 -6.24 -21.80 -6.39
N VAL A 126 -6.56 -21.34 -5.17
CA VAL A 126 -7.53 -22.02 -4.31
C VAL A 126 -8.95 -21.48 -4.43
N PHE A 127 -9.13 -20.22 -4.85
CA PHE A 127 -10.43 -19.55 -4.99
C PHE A 127 -11.29 -19.50 -3.72
N HIS A 128 -10.67 -19.62 -2.55
CA HIS A 128 -11.31 -19.59 -1.22
C HIS A 128 -10.51 -18.72 -0.26
N GLY A 129 -11.17 -18.24 0.80
CA GLY A 129 -10.53 -17.57 1.93
C GLY A 129 -10.34 -16.05 1.81
N SER A 130 -10.94 -15.42 0.80
CA SER A 130 -10.88 -13.95 0.66
C SER A 130 -11.44 -13.22 1.87
N TYR A 131 -12.46 -13.75 2.55
CA TYR A 131 -13.02 -13.10 3.74
C TYR A 131 -11.95 -12.79 4.80
N ALA A 132 -11.13 -13.78 5.17
CA ALA A 132 -10.07 -13.59 6.16
C ALA A 132 -9.04 -12.57 5.68
N ILE A 133 -8.63 -12.69 4.41
CA ILE A 133 -7.61 -11.83 3.80
C ILE A 133 -8.10 -10.39 3.71
N LEU A 134 -9.37 -10.15 3.37
CA LEU A 134 -9.94 -8.81 3.27
C LEU A 134 -10.08 -8.14 4.65
N VAL A 135 -10.36 -8.89 5.71
CA VAL A 135 -10.32 -8.35 7.09
C VAL A 135 -8.91 -7.87 7.41
N LEU A 136 -7.90 -8.70 7.13
CA LEU A 136 -6.49 -8.33 7.35
C LEU A 136 -6.07 -7.16 6.46
N LEU A 137 -6.53 -7.11 5.21
CA LEU A 137 -6.30 -6.00 4.29
C LEU A 137 -6.85 -4.69 4.85
N VAL A 138 -8.09 -4.67 5.34
CA VAL A 138 -8.67 -3.46 5.95
C VAL A 138 -7.81 -2.96 7.12
N LEU A 139 -7.41 -3.86 8.02
CA LEU A 139 -6.56 -3.49 9.15
C LEU A 139 -5.20 -2.97 8.70
N ALA A 140 -4.56 -3.70 7.78
CA ALA A 140 -3.26 -3.34 7.23
C ALA A 140 -3.29 -1.97 6.54
N GLU A 141 -4.30 -1.69 5.72
CA GLU A 141 -4.42 -0.43 4.98
C GLU A 141 -4.73 0.77 5.87
N VAL A 142 -5.48 0.59 6.96
CA VAL A 142 -5.67 1.65 7.96
C VAL A 142 -4.32 1.99 8.63
N THR A 143 -3.55 0.97 8.99
CA THR A 143 -2.22 1.20 9.59
C THR A 143 -1.20 1.75 8.60
N SER A 144 -1.21 1.28 7.34
CA SER A 144 -0.32 1.77 6.28
C SER A 144 -0.64 3.21 5.91
N GLY A 145 -1.92 3.61 5.89
CA GLY A 145 -2.34 4.99 5.69
C GLY A 145 -1.73 5.94 6.72
N CYS A 146 -1.75 5.54 8.00
CA CYS A 146 -1.05 6.27 9.07
C CYS A 146 0.45 6.31 8.84
N GLN A 147 1.07 5.18 8.48
CA GLN A 147 2.51 5.09 8.26
C GLN A 147 2.99 5.96 7.09
N ASN A 148 2.32 5.87 5.93
CA ASN A 148 2.63 6.68 4.76
C ASN A 148 2.45 8.18 5.02
N THR A 149 1.38 8.55 5.74
CA THR A 149 1.15 9.94 6.14
C THR A 149 2.26 10.43 7.07
N TRP A 150 2.69 9.61 8.02
CA TRP A 150 3.81 9.90 8.91
C TRP A 150 5.14 10.06 8.13
N THR A 151 5.43 9.17 7.17
CA THR A 151 6.62 9.27 6.31
C THR A 151 6.64 10.57 5.52
N LEU A 152 5.55 10.91 4.82
CA LEU A 152 5.44 12.15 4.05
C LEU A 152 5.55 13.39 4.95
N ALA A 153 4.89 13.37 6.11
CA ALA A 153 4.99 14.44 7.09
C ALA A 153 6.41 14.60 7.64
N GLY A 154 7.14 13.49 7.80
CA GLY A 154 8.53 13.47 8.25
C GLY A 154 9.50 14.15 7.29
N VAL A 155 9.24 14.07 5.99
CA VAL A 155 10.01 14.78 4.96
C VAL A 155 9.72 16.29 4.99
N LEU A 156 8.48 16.69 5.27
CA LEU A 156 8.03 18.09 5.21
C LEU A 156 8.07 18.85 6.55
N LYS A 157 8.36 18.18 7.67
CA LYS A 157 8.23 18.77 9.01
C LYS A 157 9.10 20.00 9.26
N SER A 158 10.24 20.14 8.59
CA SER A 158 11.10 21.33 8.70
C SER A 158 10.51 22.56 8.01
N ASP A 159 9.65 22.33 7.02
CA ASP A 159 9.21 23.36 6.07
C ASP A 159 7.73 23.74 6.28
N VAL A 160 6.93 22.83 6.85
CA VAL A 160 5.47 22.98 7.01
C VAL A 160 5.06 22.66 8.44
N ALA A 161 4.59 23.67 9.18
CA ALA A 161 4.18 23.53 10.58
C ALA A 161 3.06 22.49 10.79
N THR A 162 2.10 22.38 9.85
CA THR A 162 1.06 21.34 9.91
C THR A 162 1.66 19.94 9.73
N ALA A 163 2.64 19.78 8.85
CA ALA A 163 3.33 18.50 8.67
C ALA A 163 4.10 18.11 9.95
N ALA A 164 4.73 19.07 10.63
CA ALA A 164 5.36 18.84 11.92
C ALA A 164 4.36 18.31 12.97
N LYS A 165 3.18 18.94 13.09
CA LYS A 165 2.13 18.47 14.02
C LYS A 165 1.61 17.08 13.68
N VAL A 166 1.41 16.78 12.40
CA VAL A 166 0.97 15.44 11.94
C VAL A 166 2.05 14.40 12.25
N TYR A 167 3.31 14.72 11.98
CA TYR A 167 4.44 13.86 12.30
C TYR A 167 4.54 13.58 13.81
N GLU A 168 4.45 14.62 14.64
CA GLU A 168 4.48 14.51 16.10
C GLU A 168 3.30 13.70 16.65
N LEU A 169 2.10 13.87 16.10
CA LEU A 169 0.92 13.12 16.53
C LEU A 169 1.02 11.62 16.20
N LEU A 170 1.54 11.29 15.02
CA LEU A 170 1.65 9.90 14.57
C LEU A 170 2.90 9.20 15.12
N SER A 171 3.91 9.93 15.59
CA SER A 171 5.17 9.37 16.07
C SER A 171 5.06 8.45 17.31
N PRO A 172 4.31 8.78 18.37
CA PRO A 172 4.22 7.97 19.58
C PRO A 172 3.82 6.50 19.35
N PRO A 173 2.76 6.17 18.58
CA PRO A 173 2.43 4.77 18.34
C PRO A 173 3.55 4.05 17.59
N PHE A 174 4.13 4.66 16.53
CA PHE A 174 5.25 4.02 15.82
C PHE A 174 6.45 3.79 16.73
N TYR A 175 6.87 4.80 17.50
CA TYR A 175 8.01 4.64 18.40
C TYR A 175 7.76 3.65 19.52
N ALA A 176 6.55 3.57 20.09
CA ALA A 176 6.22 2.57 21.10
C ALA A 176 6.35 1.13 20.55
N PHE A 177 5.93 0.89 19.31
CA PHE A 177 6.08 -0.44 18.67
C PHE A 177 7.54 -0.78 18.34
N TYR A 178 8.39 0.21 18.02
CA TYR A 178 9.81 -0.01 17.70
C TYR A 178 10.76 0.04 18.92
N SER A 179 10.37 0.71 20.02
CA SER A 179 11.21 0.83 21.23
C SER A 179 11.29 -0.46 22.04
N ASP A 180 10.27 -1.32 21.97
CA ASP A 180 10.26 -2.60 22.67
C ASP A 180 11.13 -3.68 21.99
N THR A 181 11.70 -3.41 20.81
CA THR A 181 12.58 -4.33 20.08
C THR A 181 14.02 -3.83 19.89
N THR A 182 14.39 -2.66 20.41
CA THR A 182 15.79 -2.19 20.36
C THR A 182 16.18 -1.31 21.55
N PRO A 183 16.79 -1.86 22.63
CA PRO A 183 17.45 -1.02 23.61
C PRO A 183 18.77 -0.53 23.01
N GLY A 184 18.76 0.67 22.42
CA GLY A 184 19.99 1.42 22.17
C GLY A 184 20.17 2.00 20.77
N LEU A 185 19.31 2.93 20.35
CA LEU A 185 19.66 3.91 19.32
C LEU A 185 18.94 5.25 19.55
N GLN A 186 18.90 5.72 20.80
CA GLN A 186 18.81 7.15 21.09
C GLN A 186 20.24 7.68 21.21
N ASN A 187 20.83 8.09 20.09
CA ASN A 187 21.89 9.11 20.02
C ASN A 187 22.31 9.32 18.56
N TYR A 188 21.62 10.23 17.87
CA TYR A 188 22.27 11.00 16.82
C TYR A 188 22.01 12.49 17.11
N PRO A 189 23.06 13.27 17.42
CA PRO A 189 22.91 14.69 17.69
C PRO A 189 22.62 15.44 16.39
N SER A 190 21.71 16.40 16.48
CA SER A 190 21.56 17.48 15.52
C SER A 190 22.91 18.14 15.28
N LYS A 191 23.49 17.97 14.09
CA LYS A 191 24.57 18.86 13.65
C LYS A 191 23.95 20.02 12.91
N SER A 192 23.80 21.12 13.64
CA SER A 192 23.83 22.48 13.12
C SER A 192 25.24 22.76 12.56
N HIS A 193 25.33 23.10 11.27
CA HIS A 193 26.27 24.08 10.70
C HIS A 193 25.75 24.50 9.34
#